data_AF-A0A9P6BBF4-F1
#
_entry.id   AF-A0A9P6BBF4-F1
#
_cell.length_a   1.000
_cell.length_b   1.000
_cell.length_c   1.000
_cell.angle_alpha   90.00
_cell.angle_beta   90.00
_cell.angle_gamma   90.00
#
_symmetry.space_group_name_H-M   'P 1'
#
loop_
_entity.id
_entity.type
_entity.pdbx_description
1 polymer ?
#
loop_
_entity_poly.entity_id
_entity_poly.type
_entity_poly.pdbx_seq_one_letter_code
_entity_poly.pdbx_strand_id
1 'polypeptide(L)'
;ILISHGASDAFVDSKDRRDPPRCAPETRDGIHQEIIDWVNNPDLPAAIYWLFGSAGAGKSAICQTIAEIFNEKGLLLGNFFFS
;
A
#
# COMPACT_ATOMS: atom_id res chain seq x y z
N ILE A 1 -11.21 -3.65 -21.63
CA ILE A 1 -12.67 -3.57 -21.35
C ILE A 1 -12.97 -3.12 -19.90
N LEU A 2 -12.06 -3.26 -18.93
CA LEU A 2 -12.26 -2.77 -17.54
C LEU A 2 -11.95 -1.27 -17.30
N ILE A 3 -11.51 -0.52 -18.31
CA ILE A 3 -11.07 0.89 -18.15
C ILE A 3 -12.25 1.88 -18.14
N SER A 4 -13.44 1.51 -18.62
CA SER A 4 -14.55 2.47 -18.79
C SER A 4 -15.38 2.75 -17.53
N HIS A 5 -15.16 2.02 -16.43
CA HIS A 5 -15.94 2.17 -15.19
C HIS A 5 -15.07 2.23 -13.92
N GLY A 6 -13.75 2.23 -14.06
CA GLY A 6 -12.82 2.43 -12.94
C GLY A 6 -12.52 3.92 -12.75
N ALA A 7 -12.44 4.38 -11.51
CA ALA A 7 -11.88 5.71 -11.23
C ALA A 7 -10.40 5.71 -11.65
N SER A 8 -10.06 6.45 -12.71
CA SER A 8 -8.71 6.50 -13.27
C SER A 8 -7.65 6.87 -12.21
N ASP A 9 -8.03 7.69 -11.21
CA ASP A 9 -7.18 8.14 -10.08
C ASP A 9 -6.90 7.06 -9.03
N ALA A 10 -7.60 5.92 -9.09
CA ALA A 10 -7.42 4.82 -8.15
C ALA A 10 -6.16 3.99 -8.47
N PHE A 11 -5.61 4.09 -9.67
CA PHE A 11 -4.40 3.37 -10.08
C PHE A 11 -3.11 4.12 -9.67
N VAL A 12 -2.07 3.34 -9.36
CA VAL A 12 -0.72 3.83 -9.02
C VAL A 12 -0.15 4.77 -10.07
N ASP A 13 -0.36 4.45 -11.34
CA ASP A 13 0.22 5.15 -12.49
C ASP A 13 -0.70 6.27 -13.02
N SER A 14 -1.67 6.73 -12.21
CA SER A 14 -2.45 7.90 -12.60
C SER A 14 -1.58 9.16 -12.43
N LYS A 15 -1.42 9.91 -13.52
CA LYS A 15 -0.70 11.21 -13.54
C LYS A 15 -1.31 12.25 -12.59
N ASP A 16 -2.48 11.99 -12.02
CA ASP A 16 -3.15 12.87 -11.05
C ASP A 16 -2.72 12.62 -9.59
N ARG A 17 -2.01 11.52 -9.28
CA ARG A 17 -1.29 11.37 -8.01
C ARG A 17 0.02 12.13 -8.04
N ARG A 18 -0.06 13.46 -8.02
CA ARG A 18 1.10 14.33 -7.82
C ARG A 18 1.63 14.10 -6.41
N ASP A 19 2.67 13.26 -6.35
CA ASP A 19 3.45 12.91 -5.15
C ASP A 19 2.67 12.11 -4.09
N PRO A 20 2.50 10.79 -4.27
CA PRO A 20 1.83 9.96 -3.27
C PRO A 20 2.60 10.03 -1.94
N PRO A 21 1.91 10.15 -0.79
CA PRO A 21 2.58 10.34 0.48
C PRO A 21 3.46 9.12 0.77
N ARG A 22 4.76 9.34 0.93
CA ARG A 22 5.70 8.31 1.35
C ARG A 22 6.00 8.44 2.83
N CYS A 23 6.30 7.31 3.47
CA CYS A 23 6.96 7.36 4.77
C CYS A 23 8.30 8.08 4.63
N ALA A 24 8.63 8.94 5.60
CA ALA A 24 9.96 9.55 5.65
C ALA A 24 11.01 8.43 5.81
N PRO A 25 12.21 8.56 5.22
CA PRO A 25 13.27 7.56 5.34
C PRO A 25 13.53 7.20 6.81
N GLU A 26 13.72 5.90 7.09
CA GLU A 26 14.03 5.34 8.43
C GLU A 26 12.94 5.58 9.49
N THR A 27 11.74 6.00 9.06
CA THR A 27 10.57 6.05 9.92
C THR A 27 9.64 4.89 9.59
N ARG A 28 9.07 4.28 10.63
CA ARG A 28 8.05 3.22 10.50
C ARG A 28 8.55 1.89 9.91
N ASP A 29 9.85 1.62 9.94
CA ASP A 29 10.41 0.33 9.51
C ASP A 29 9.83 -0.86 10.29
N GLY A 30 9.53 -0.66 11.58
CA GLY A 30 8.89 -1.71 12.39
C GLY A 30 7.55 -2.18 11.84
N ILE A 31 6.66 -1.25 11.44
CA ILE A 31 5.35 -1.62 10.88
C ILE A 31 5.49 -2.13 9.44
N HIS A 32 6.47 -1.64 8.67
CA HIS A 32 6.75 -2.20 7.36
C HIS A 32 7.18 -3.66 7.47
N GLN A 33 8.09 -3.97 8.38
CA GLN A 33 8.57 -5.32 8.60
C GLN A 33 7.45 -6.23 9.11
N GLU A 34 6.61 -5.74 10.04
CA GLU A 34 5.44 -6.48 10.52
C GLU A 34 4.51 -6.91 9.37
N ILE A 35 4.19 -5.98 8.45
CA ILE A 35 3.33 -6.27 7.30
C ILE A 35 4.04 -7.24 6.34
N ILE A 36 5.33 -7.07 6.09
CA ILE A 36 6.11 -7.96 5.22
C ILE A 36 6.16 -9.38 5.80
N ASP A 37 6.39 -9.51 7.10
CA ASP A 37 6.42 -10.80 7.79
C ASP A 37 5.04 -11.46 7.77
N TRP A 38 3.97 -10.67 7.95
CA TRP A 38 2.60 -11.16 7.81
C TRP A 38 2.32 -11.72 6.42
N VAL A 39 2.73 -11.01 5.35
CA VAL A 39 2.55 -11.49 3.96
C VAL A 39 3.32 -12.78 3.70
N ASN A 40 4.52 -12.93 4.28
CA ASN A 40 5.38 -14.10 4.07
C ASN A 40 5.09 -15.26 5.02
N ASN A 41 4.16 -15.10 5.97
CA ASN A 41 3.82 -16.16 6.91
C ASN A 41 3.07 -17.28 6.17
N PRO A 42 3.61 -18.51 6.08
CA PRO A 42 2.95 -19.62 5.38
C PRO A 42 1.64 -20.06 6.07
N ASP A 43 1.51 -19.80 7.37
CA ASP A 43 0.33 -20.08 8.17
C ASP A 43 -0.55 -18.83 8.29
N LEU A 44 -0.76 -18.13 7.15
CA LEU A 44 -1.47 -16.85 7.06
C LEU A 44 -2.64 -16.79 8.03
N PRO A 45 -2.57 -15.98 9.11
CA PRO A 45 -3.62 -15.97 10.11
C PRO A 45 -4.94 -15.41 9.58
N ALA A 46 -4.89 -14.63 8.47
CA ALA A 46 -6.03 -14.12 7.74
C ALA A 46 -5.63 -13.78 6.28
N ALA A 47 -6.61 -13.67 5.39
CA ALA A 47 -6.41 -13.21 4.01
C ALA A 47 -6.32 -11.67 3.87
N ILE A 48 -6.67 -10.93 4.94
CA ILE A 48 -6.73 -9.46 4.95
C ILE A 48 -5.95 -8.95 6.16
N TYR A 49 -4.99 -8.05 5.93
CA TYR A 49 -4.32 -7.29 6.99
C TYR A 49 -5.09 -5.97 7.22
N TRP A 50 -5.47 -5.70 8.47
CA TRP A 50 -6.20 -4.49 8.83
C TRP A 50 -5.29 -3.47 9.52
N LEU A 51 -4.86 -2.43 8.80
CA LEU A 51 -4.06 -1.35 9.35
C LEU A 51 -4.94 -0.23 9.93
N PHE A 52 -4.87 -0.02 11.24
CA PHE A 52 -5.67 0.97 11.96
C PHE A 52 -4.80 1.93 12.79
N GLY A 53 -5.37 3.07 13.18
CA GLY A 53 -4.66 4.12 13.92
C GLY A 53 -5.37 5.47 13.81
N SER A 54 -4.90 6.47 14.56
CA SER A 54 -5.50 7.81 14.60
C SER A 54 -5.54 8.50 13.22
N ALA A 55 -6.45 9.46 13.06
CA ALA A 55 -6.44 10.34 11.90
C ALA A 55 -5.08 11.07 11.82
N GLY A 56 -4.54 11.21 10.61
CA GLY A 56 -3.21 11.82 10.42
C GLY A 56 -2.02 10.91 10.74
N ALA A 57 -2.22 9.68 11.24
CA ALA A 57 -1.13 8.73 11.52
C ALA A 57 -0.38 8.21 10.27
N GLY A 58 -0.72 8.69 9.07
CA GLY A 58 -0.03 8.33 7.83
C GLY A 58 -0.27 6.90 7.36
N LYS A 59 -1.43 6.30 7.68
CA LYS A 59 -1.81 4.95 7.21
C LYS A 59 -1.74 4.81 5.69
N SER A 60 -2.24 5.79 4.95
CA SER A 60 -2.16 5.79 3.48
C SER A 60 -0.72 5.81 2.99
N ALA A 61 0.19 6.49 3.71
CA ALA A 61 1.61 6.51 3.38
C ALA A 61 2.27 5.15 3.62
N ILE A 62 1.93 4.46 4.71
CA ILE A 62 2.38 3.09 4.98
C ILE A 62 1.91 2.15 3.86
N CYS A 63 0.62 2.18 3.51
CA CYS A 63 0.09 1.36 2.42
C CYS A 63 0.77 1.64 1.07
N GLN A 64 1.06 2.90 0.78
CA GLN A 64 1.81 3.30 -0.41
C GLN A 64 3.22 2.71 -0.40
N THR A 65 3.97 2.88 0.68
CA THR A 65 5.34 2.35 0.79
C THR A 65 5.35 0.82 0.69
N ILE A 66 4.42 0.11 1.32
CA ILE A 66 4.27 -1.34 1.16
C ILE A 66 4.02 -1.70 -0.30
N ALA A 67 3.09 -1.01 -0.96
CA ALA A 67 2.80 -1.27 -2.37
C ALA A 67 4.04 -1.05 -3.27
N GLU A 68 4.82 -0.01 -3.02
CA GLU A 68 6.09 0.25 -3.72
C GLU A 68 7.09 -0.89 -3.51
N ILE A 69 7.30 -1.35 -2.26
CA ILE A 69 8.19 -2.47 -1.93
C ILE A 69 7.78 -3.76 -2.67
N PHE A 70 6.49 -4.08 -2.72
CA PHE A 70 6.01 -5.28 -3.42
C PHE A 70 6.01 -5.10 -4.94
N ASN A 71 5.85 -3.88 -5.46
CA ASN A 71 5.99 -3.56 -6.88
C ASN A 71 7.44 -3.76 -7.35
N GLU A 72 8.42 -3.27 -6.59
CA GLU A 72 9.84 -3.48 -6.87
C GLU A 72 10.23 -4.97 -6.86
N LYS A 73 9.58 -5.78 -6.02
CA LYS A 73 9.75 -7.23 -5.99
C LYS A 73 8.99 -7.99 -7.08
N GLY A 74 8.18 -7.32 -7.89
CA GLY A 74 7.32 -7.96 -8.91
C GLY A 74 6.20 -8.83 -8.34
N LEU A 75 5.82 -8.61 -7.08
CA LEU A 75 4.82 -9.38 -6.34
C LEU A 75 3.47 -8.63 -6.21
N LEU A 76 3.44 -7.34 -6.54
CA LEU A 76 2.22 -6.54 -6.46
C LEU A 76 1.28 -6.88 -7.63
N LEU A 77 0.10 -7.42 -7.32
CA LEU A 77 -0.95 -7.64 -8.32
C LEU A 77 -1.76 -6.38 -8.64
N GLY A 78 -1.86 -5.46 -7.68
CA GLY A 78 -2.55 -4.19 -7.83
C GLY A 78 -2.74 -3.50 -6.48
N ASN A 79 -3.02 -2.20 -6.52
CA ASN A 79 -3.50 -1.46 -5.35
C ASN A 79 -4.51 -0.40 -5.79
N PHE A 80 -5.33 0.01 -4.83
CA PHE A 80 -6.37 1.03 -5.01
C PHE A 80 -6.33 1.96 -3.80
N PHE A 81 -6.27 3.26 -4.06
CA PHE A 81 -6.39 4.28 -3.01
C PHE A 81 -7.57 5.19 -3.35
N PHE A 82 -8.31 5.56 -2.32
CA PHE A 82 -9.47 6.44 -2.41
C PHE A 82 -9.12 7.76 -1.73
N SER A 83 -9.37 8.87 -2.43
CA SER A 83 -9.24 10.25 -1.95
C SER A 83 -10.59 10.82 -1.57
#